data_AF-A0A5C7MKU5-F1
#
_entry.id   AF-A0A5C7MKU5-F1
#
_cell.length_a   1.000
_cell.length_b   1.000
_cell.length_c   1.000
_cell.angle_alpha   90.00
_cell.angle_beta   90.00
_cell.angle_gamma   90.00
#
_symmetry.space_group_name_H-M   'P 1'
#
loop_
_entity.id
_entity.type
_entity.pdbx_description
1 polymer ?
#
loop_
_entity_poly.entity_id
_entity_poly.type
_entity_poly.pdbx_seq_one_letter_code
_entity_poly.pdbx_strand_id
1 'polypeptide(L)'
;STLLYAYYHFCLKNEKFHQYNRFYLLGALIFSIIIPLIKIPISWHTASALQTQLKTTYLSMGENVVIYLKSGNTFSIQKTVLYIIIFISFIFFLKLLNAAYQIVALKRKFPNEKHDGFTIIQTEHPQAPFSFFSWIFWNKKIPLSTIEGQHILKHEWYHISKKHSVDVLLIEMILCVFWMNPIFYLYRKEIKAIQEFLADQYASKDTDQYEYAELLVVQAIAGKQFPIVTPFFHNQLKRRIMMLTKSNPSKYQYLKKILVLPTIFLVGSLFAFSYQGTLNAQKPRSQKEEKITRTEITLVDYNKTKKTKPPQKKTKKEDKLVLTEITLEEYKEDTTQPIIFTKVEEEAQFPGGPTEWRKFLERNVNAQVAVDNKAPVGTFIANIQFVVDKNGEVSDVKSLNKVGYGIEAEAVRVVKTSGKWIPAKQNKKPVTAYRIQPITFQISN
;
A
#
# COMPACT_ATOMS: atom_id res chain seq x y z
N SER A 1 -9.31 3.77 -12.13
CA SER A 1 -10.48 4.44 -12.76
C SER A 1 -10.13 5.21 -14.02
N THR A 2 -9.10 6.07 -14.01
CA THR A 2 -8.79 6.98 -15.13
C THR A 2 -8.45 6.24 -16.42
N LEU A 3 -7.56 5.24 -16.37
CA LEU A 3 -7.18 4.46 -17.56
C LEU A 3 -8.38 3.75 -18.20
N LEU A 4 -9.25 3.15 -17.38
CA LEU A 4 -10.47 2.49 -17.86
C LEU A 4 -11.47 3.50 -18.45
N TYR A 5 -11.60 4.68 -17.83
CA TYR A 5 -12.45 5.74 -18.40
C TYR A 5 -11.89 6.27 -19.73
N ALA A 6 -10.57 6.44 -19.83
CA ALA A 6 -9.91 6.89 -21.05
C ALA A 6 -10.18 5.91 -22.20
N TYR A 7 -10.09 4.60 -21.93
CA TYR A 7 -10.47 3.59 -22.90
C TYR A 7 -11.93 3.75 -23.37
N TYR A 8 -12.87 3.91 -22.43
CA TYR A 8 -14.26 4.20 -22.80
C TYR A 8 -14.38 5.46 -23.66
N HIS A 9 -13.72 6.54 -23.26
CA HIS A 9 -13.82 7.84 -23.92
C HIS A 9 -13.40 7.78 -25.39
N PHE A 10 -12.27 7.14 -25.68
CA PHE A 10 -11.73 7.08 -27.04
C PHE A 10 -12.31 5.94 -27.88
N CYS A 11 -12.62 4.78 -27.29
CA CYS A 11 -12.99 3.60 -28.06
C CYS A 11 -14.51 3.33 -28.08
N LEU A 12 -15.23 3.63 -26.99
CA LEU A 12 -16.60 3.13 -26.77
C LEU A 12 -17.69 4.22 -26.77
N LYS A 13 -17.38 5.46 -26.38
CA LYS A 13 -18.34 6.52 -26.02
C LYS A 13 -19.43 6.82 -27.06
N ASN A 14 -19.12 6.76 -28.36
CA ASN A 14 -20.03 7.11 -29.45
C ASN A 14 -20.50 5.89 -30.26
N GLU A 15 -20.41 4.70 -29.67
CA GLU A 15 -20.84 3.45 -30.31
C GLU A 15 -22.26 3.05 -29.90
N LYS A 16 -22.99 2.41 -30.81
CA LYS A 16 -24.41 2.03 -30.63
C LYS A 16 -24.65 0.90 -29.61
N PHE A 17 -23.61 0.24 -29.10
CA PHE A 17 -23.77 -0.86 -28.15
C PHE A 17 -23.92 -0.36 -26.71
N HIS A 18 -24.90 0.50 -26.49
CA HIS A 18 -25.19 1.19 -25.24
C HIS A 18 -25.27 0.25 -24.03
N GLN A 19 -25.91 -0.91 -24.19
CA GLN A 19 -26.03 -1.91 -23.12
C GLN A 19 -24.65 -2.41 -22.65
N TYR A 20 -23.74 -2.68 -23.58
CA TYR A 20 -22.37 -3.11 -23.25
C TYR A 20 -21.58 -1.97 -22.60
N ASN A 21 -21.72 -0.73 -23.11
CA ASN A 21 -21.06 0.44 -22.52
C ASN A 21 -21.50 0.69 -21.07
N ARG A 22 -22.79 0.49 -20.75
CA ARG A 22 -23.32 0.56 -19.39
C ARG A 22 -22.61 -0.45 -18.48
N PHE A 23 -22.59 -1.74 -18.87
CA PHE A 23 -21.94 -2.78 -18.06
C PHE A 23 -20.44 -2.59 -17.95
N TYR A 24 -19.78 -2.13 -19.02
CA TYR A 24 -18.36 -1.78 -18.99
C TYR A 24 -18.07 -0.69 -17.95
N LEU A 25 -18.82 0.43 -17.97
CA LEU A 25 -18.57 1.53 -17.04
C LEU A 25 -18.86 1.14 -15.58
N LEU A 26 -19.95 0.42 -15.33
CA LEU A 26 -20.26 -0.09 -13.99
C LEU A 26 -19.19 -1.07 -13.50
N GLY A 27 -18.78 -2.01 -14.36
CA GLY A 27 -17.73 -2.98 -14.07
C GLY A 27 -16.38 -2.32 -13.83
N ALA A 28 -15.98 -1.35 -14.67
CA ALA A 28 -14.73 -0.60 -14.53
C ALA A 28 -14.68 0.20 -13.22
N LEU A 29 -15.82 0.74 -12.79
CA LEU A 29 -15.94 1.43 -11.51
C LEU A 29 -15.69 0.46 -10.36
N ILE A 30 -16.44 -0.64 -10.29
CA ILE A 30 -16.30 -1.66 -9.24
C ILE A 30 -14.88 -2.26 -9.25
N PHE A 31 -14.36 -2.61 -10.43
CA PHE A 31 -13.02 -3.16 -10.62
C PHE A 31 -11.94 -2.21 -10.08
N SER A 32 -12.08 -0.91 -10.30
CA SER A 32 -11.10 0.05 -9.76
C SER A 32 -11.13 0.18 -8.25
N ILE A 33 -12.24 -0.16 -7.59
CA ILE A 33 -12.33 -0.18 -6.13
C ILE A 33 -11.77 -1.50 -5.59
N ILE A 34 -11.98 -2.61 -6.30
CA ILE A 34 -11.56 -3.95 -5.85
C ILE A 34 -10.06 -4.19 -6.05
N ILE A 35 -9.46 -3.76 -7.18
CA ILE A 35 -8.03 -4.05 -7.47
C ILE A 35 -7.11 -3.71 -6.30
N PRO A 36 -7.19 -2.52 -5.67
CA PRO A 36 -6.30 -2.17 -4.56
C PRO A 36 -6.43 -3.06 -3.32
N LEU A 37 -7.56 -3.77 -3.17
CA LEU A 37 -7.80 -4.68 -2.04
C LEU A 37 -7.19 -6.07 -2.30
N ILE A 38 -6.88 -6.42 -3.54
CA ILE A 38 -6.29 -7.71 -3.89
C ILE A 38 -4.77 -7.64 -3.71
N LYS A 39 -4.27 -8.37 -2.71
CA LYS A 39 -2.83 -8.55 -2.47
C LYS A 39 -2.40 -9.87 -3.11
N ILE A 40 -1.82 -9.84 -4.30
CA ILE A 40 -1.29 -11.04 -4.96
C ILE A 40 0.22 -11.15 -4.63
N PRO A 41 0.66 -12.11 -3.80
CA PRO A 41 2.08 -12.31 -3.52
C PRO A 41 2.75 -13.05 -4.68
N ILE A 42 3.13 -12.33 -5.74
CA ILE A 42 3.85 -12.92 -6.88
C ILE A 42 5.34 -12.93 -6.54
N SER A 43 5.83 -14.09 -6.05
CA SER A 43 7.22 -14.28 -5.66
C SER A 43 8.09 -14.61 -6.87
N TRP A 44 8.63 -13.60 -7.55
CA TRP A 44 9.70 -13.81 -8.52
C TRP A 44 11.01 -14.02 -7.76
N HIS A 45 11.61 -15.20 -7.84
CA HIS A 45 12.98 -15.41 -7.40
C HIS A 45 13.92 -14.71 -8.39
N THR A 46 14.19 -13.43 -8.18
CA THR A 46 15.36 -12.82 -8.81
C THR A 46 16.58 -13.45 -8.12
N ALA A 47 17.33 -14.25 -8.87
CA ALA A 47 18.66 -14.67 -8.45
C ALA A 47 19.53 -13.41 -8.37
N SER A 48 19.53 -12.74 -7.21
CA SER A 48 20.50 -11.71 -6.87
C SER A 48 21.83 -12.38 -6.58
N ALA A 49 22.44 -12.90 -7.66
CA ALA A 49 23.80 -13.38 -7.64
C ALA A 49 24.74 -12.18 -7.40
N LEU A 50 25.53 -12.29 -6.33
CA LEU A 50 26.82 -11.63 -6.13
C LEU A 50 26.81 -10.09 -6.16
N GLN A 51 26.26 -9.48 -5.12
CA GLN A 51 26.80 -8.21 -4.63
C GLN A 51 27.42 -8.46 -3.26
N THR A 52 28.65 -8.96 -3.27
CA THR A 52 29.50 -9.12 -2.09
C THR A 52 29.92 -7.73 -1.61
N GLN A 53 29.02 -7.03 -0.92
CA GLN A 53 29.45 -6.03 0.04
C GLN A 53 30.06 -6.81 1.20
N LEU A 54 31.38 -6.72 1.36
CA LEU A 54 32.08 -7.09 2.58
C LEU A 54 31.57 -6.16 3.70
N LYS A 55 30.41 -6.49 4.23
CA LYS A 55 29.94 -5.99 5.51
C LYS A 55 30.83 -6.69 6.53
N THR A 56 31.83 -5.98 7.04
CA THR A 56 32.58 -6.39 8.21
C THR A 56 31.59 -6.60 9.34
N THR A 57 31.17 -7.84 9.51
CA THR A 57 30.36 -8.26 10.65
C THR A 57 31.28 -8.20 11.86
N TYR A 58 31.28 -7.07 12.56
CA TYR A 58 31.73 -7.06 13.94
C TYR A 58 30.79 -8.00 14.70
N LEU A 59 31.31 -9.17 15.06
CA LEU A 59 30.70 -10.08 16.03
C LEU A 59 30.77 -9.38 17.40
N SER A 60 29.89 -8.40 17.62
CA SER A 60 29.47 -8.04 18.96
C SER A 60 28.18 -8.81 19.22
N MET A 61 28.31 -10.00 19.80
CA MET A 61 27.21 -10.63 20.55
C MET A 61 27.04 -9.84 21.87
N GLY A 62 26.75 -8.55 21.75
CA GLY A 62 26.49 -7.66 22.88
C GLY A 62 25.02 -7.32 22.92
N GLU A 63 24.41 -7.37 24.10
CA GLU A 63 23.01 -6.96 24.27
C GLU A 63 22.81 -5.52 23.80
N ASN A 64 22.07 -5.37 22.72
CA ASN A 64 21.62 -4.05 22.29
C ASN A 64 20.57 -3.57 23.28
N VAL A 65 20.92 -2.59 24.09
CA VAL A 65 19.95 -1.86 24.91
C VAL A 65 19.35 -0.77 24.05
N VAL A 66 18.02 -0.86 23.85
CA VAL A 66 17.23 0.09 23.08
C VAL A 66 16.52 1.04 24.04
N ILE A 67 16.87 2.32 23.98
CA ILE A 67 16.21 3.36 24.77
C ILE A 67 15.09 3.96 23.93
N TYR A 68 13.84 3.75 24.35
CA TYR A 68 12.67 4.33 23.68
C TYR A 68 12.39 5.73 24.20
N LEU A 69 12.60 6.73 23.34
CA LEU A 69 12.12 8.08 23.59
C LEU A 69 10.69 8.20 23.07
N LYS A 70 9.74 8.32 23.99
CA LYS A 70 8.35 8.60 23.67
C LYS A 70 8.20 10.10 23.44
N SER A 71 8.18 10.53 22.18
CA SER A 71 7.75 11.89 21.87
C SER A 71 6.31 12.07 22.33
N GLY A 72 6.02 13.16 23.06
CA GLY A 72 4.69 13.44 23.57
C GLY A 72 3.69 13.64 22.42
N ASN A 73 2.46 13.11 22.58
CA ASN A 73 1.32 13.14 21.64
C ASN A 73 1.54 14.05 20.41
N THR A 74 2.31 13.57 19.44
CA THR A 74 2.56 14.34 18.23
C THR A 74 1.26 14.31 17.42
N PHE A 75 0.69 15.50 17.18
CA PHE A 75 -0.50 15.66 16.34
C PHE A 75 -0.17 15.11 14.95
N SER A 76 -0.57 13.87 14.68
CA SER A 76 -0.29 13.22 13.41
C SER A 76 -1.24 13.81 12.36
N ILE A 77 -0.71 14.72 11.55
CA ILE A 77 -1.41 15.37 10.43
C ILE A 77 -2.15 14.34 9.57
N GLN A 78 -1.56 13.15 9.38
CA GLN A 78 -2.17 12.06 8.61
C GLN A 78 -3.50 11.57 9.21
N LYS A 79 -3.58 11.42 10.55
CA LYS A 79 -4.81 11.00 11.22
C LYS A 79 -5.87 12.10 11.17
N THR A 80 -5.47 13.35 11.35
CA THR A 80 -6.37 14.50 11.26
C THR A 80 -6.98 14.63 9.86
N VAL A 81 -6.16 14.52 8.81
CA VAL A 81 -6.64 14.55 7.41
C VAL A 81 -7.62 13.40 7.15
N LEU A 82 -7.34 12.20 7.66
CA LEU A 82 -8.26 11.07 7.53
C LEU A 82 -9.62 11.34 8.18
N TYR A 83 -9.65 11.89 9.39
CA TYR A 83 -10.90 12.25 10.07
C TYR A 83 -11.70 13.31 9.30
N ILE A 84 -11.03 14.31 8.71
CA ILE A 84 -11.67 15.33 7.86
C ILE A 84 -12.31 14.68 6.63
N ILE A 85 -11.60 13.77 5.94
CA ILE A 85 -12.13 13.08 4.76
C ILE A 85 -13.38 12.26 5.12
N ILE A 86 -13.35 11.53 6.25
CA ILE A 86 -14.48 10.75 6.74
C ILE A 86 -15.67 11.67 7.06
N PHE A 87 -15.42 12.79 7.74
CA PHE A 87 -16.46 13.76 8.11
C PHE A 87 -17.15 14.37 6.88
N ILE A 88 -16.39 14.80 5.88
CA ILE A 88 -16.96 15.34 4.63
C ILE A 88 -17.77 14.26 3.89
N SER A 89 -17.23 13.03 3.80
CA SER A 89 -17.93 11.91 3.17
C SER A 89 -19.28 11.62 3.86
N PHE A 90 -19.33 11.76 5.18
CA PHE A 90 -20.56 11.62 5.97
C PHE A 90 -21.60 12.71 5.65
N ILE A 91 -21.18 13.95 5.44
CA ILE A 91 -22.09 15.05 5.00
C ILE A 91 -22.71 14.72 3.63
N PHE A 92 -21.91 14.24 2.68
CA PHE A 92 -22.45 13.81 1.37
C PHE A 92 -23.42 12.64 1.50
N PHE A 93 -23.14 11.70 2.40
CA PHE A 93 -24.05 10.59 2.69
C PHE A 93 -25.39 11.05 3.28
N LEU A 94 -25.38 11.99 4.24
CA LEU A 94 -26.60 12.60 4.77
C LEU A 94 -27.40 13.33 3.69
N LYS A 95 -26.72 14.02 2.76
CA LYS A 95 -27.38 14.66 1.61
C LYS A 95 -28.07 13.64 0.70
N LEU A 96 -27.45 12.48 0.47
CA LEU A 96 -28.06 11.38 -0.29
C LEU A 96 -29.29 10.80 0.43
N LEU A 97 -29.22 10.61 1.76
CA LEU A 97 -30.35 10.16 2.56
C LEU A 97 -31.52 11.15 2.53
N ASN A 98 -31.25 12.46 2.62
CA ASN A 98 -32.27 13.49 2.51
C ASN A 98 -32.95 13.47 1.13
N ALA A 99 -32.17 13.31 0.04
CA ALA A 99 -32.73 13.20 -1.30
C ALA A 99 -33.63 11.95 -1.44
N ALA A 100 -33.21 10.80 -0.91
CA ALA A 100 -34.03 9.59 -0.89
C ALA A 100 -35.32 9.77 -0.07
N TYR A 101 -35.21 10.43 1.09
CA TYR A 101 -36.36 10.75 1.94
C TYR A 101 -37.38 11.63 1.21
N GLN A 102 -36.93 12.67 0.49
CA GLN A 102 -37.82 13.56 -0.27
C GLN A 102 -38.65 12.80 -1.31
N ILE A 103 -38.04 11.82 -2.01
CA ILE A 103 -38.76 11.00 -3.00
C ILE A 103 -39.80 10.12 -2.31
N VAL A 104 -39.46 9.51 -1.16
CA VAL A 104 -40.41 8.70 -0.38
C VAL A 104 -41.54 9.56 0.20
N ALA A 105 -41.24 10.76 0.66
CA ALA A 105 -42.23 11.71 1.15
C ALA A 105 -43.20 12.13 0.03
N LEU A 106 -42.69 12.34 -1.19
CA LEU A 106 -43.50 12.65 -2.37
C LEU A 106 -44.48 11.51 -2.68
N LYS A 107 -44.02 10.26 -2.61
CA LYS A 107 -44.90 9.07 -2.76
C LYS A 107 -46.02 9.04 -1.71
N ARG A 108 -45.73 9.38 -0.45
CA ARG A 108 -46.74 9.34 0.64
C ARG A 108 -47.80 10.44 0.51
N LYS A 109 -47.46 11.57 -0.13
CA LYS A 109 -48.32 12.76 -0.22
C LYS A 109 -49.36 12.67 -1.34
N PHE A 110 -49.06 11.98 -2.43
CA PHE A 110 -49.90 11.96 -3.63
C PHE A 110 -50.62 10.61 -3.81
N PRO A 111 -51.80 10.59 -4.45
CA PRO A 111 -52.52 9.36 -4.71
C PRO A 111 -51.68 8.42 -5.59
N ASN A 112 -51.73 7.13 -5.29
CA ASN A 112 -51.00 6.09 -5.99
C ASN A 112 -51.96 5.17 -6.75
N GLU A 113 -51.67 4.96 -8.03
CA GLU A 113 -52.35 4.00 -8.90
C GLU A 113 -51.38 2.84 -9.16
N LYS A 114 -51.76 1.65 -8.70
CA LYS A 114 -50.94 0.45 -8.89
C LYS A 114 -51.28 -0.18 -10.23
N HIS A 115 -50.27 -0.33 -11.07
CA HIS A 115 -50.31 -1.12 -12.29
C HIS A 115 -49.38 -2.33 -12.15
N ASP A 116 -49.53 -3.30 -13.05
CA ASP A 116 -48.70 -4.50 -13.02
C ASP A 116 -47.22 -4.13 -13.30
N GLY A 117 -46.37 -4.31 -12.28
CA GLY A 117 -44.94 -4.00 -12.33
C GLY A 117 -44.51 -2.55 -12.01
N PHE A 118 -45.41 -1.57 -11.88
CA PHE A 118 -45.05 -0.19 -11.49
C PHE A 118 -46.23 0.60 -10.87
N THR A 119 -45.92 1.67 -10.13
CA THR A 119 -46.92 2.54 -9.50
C THR A 119 -46.87 3.93 -10.10
N ILE A 120 -47.98 4.42 -10.65
CA ILE A 120 -48.11 5.80 -11.12
C ILE A 120 -48.53 6.68 -9.94
N ILE A 121 -47.82 7.79 -9.75
CA ILE A 121 -48.07 8.77 -8.69
C ILE A 121 -48.37 10.09 -9.40
N GLN A 122 -49.62 10.53 -9.36
CA GLN A 122 -50.03 11.78 -9.99
C GLN A 122 -49.54 12.97 -9.16
N THR A 123 -48.61 13.75 -9.71
CA THR A 123 -48.00 14.89 -9.03
C THR A 123 -48.10 16.17 -9.87
N GLU A 124 -47.97 17.31 -9.21
CA GLU A 124 -47.87 18.64 -9.84
C GLU A 124 -46.43 19.17 -9.80
N HIS A 125 -45.47 18.29 -9.45
CA HIS A 125 -44.07 18.65 -9.33
C HIS A 125 -43.51 19.14 -10.69
N PRO A 126 -42.75 20.26 -10.73
CA PRO A 126 -42.28 20.87 -11.97
C PRO A 126 -41.28 20.02 -12.77
N GLN A 127 -40.64 19.03 -12.12
CA GLN A 127 -39.70 18.10 -12.77
C GLN A 127 -40.35 16.80 -13.23
N ALA A 128 -41.66 16.60 -13.02
CA ALA A 128 -42.38 15.46 -13.57
C ALA A 128 -42.65 15.68 -15.07
N PRO A 129 -42.54 14.63 -15.91
CA PRO A 129 -42.49 13.21 -15.56
C PRO A 129 -41.07 12.69 -15.23
N PHE A 130 -40.96 11.81 -14.22
CA PHE A 130 -39.73 11.07 -13.91
C PHE A 130 -40.01 9.74 -13.22
N SER A 131 -39.08 8.79 -13.31
CA SER A 131 -39.17 7.47 -12.67
C SER A 131 -38.09 7.22 -11.61
N PHE A 132 -38.46 6.51 -10.54
CA PHE A 132 -37.55 6.09 -9.48
C PHE A 132 -37.94 4.72 -8.91
N PHE A 133 -37.02 3.75 -8.97
CA PHE A 133 -37.27 2.32 -8.67
C PHE A 133 -38.45 1.74 -9.45
N SER A 134 -39.62 1.67 -8.83
CA SER A 134 -40.86 1.12 -9.38
C SER A 134 -41.98 2.16 -9.38
N TRP A 135 -41.62 3.44 -9.23
CA TRP A 135 -42.56 4.56 -9.14
C TRP A 135 -42.37 5.48 -10.35
N ILE A 136 -43.47 5.81 -11.03
CA ILE A 136 -43.53 6.83 -12.08
C ILE A 136 -44.26 8.03 -11.49
N PHE A 137 -43.57 9.15 -11.37
CA PHE A 137 -44.18 10.41 -10.98
C PHE A 137 -44.68 11.12 -12.22
N TRP A 138 -46.00 11.17 -12.40
CA TRP A 138 -46.64 11.67 -13.62
C TRP A 138 -47.22 13.07 -13.42
N ASN A 139 -46.97 13.97 -14.36
CA ASN A 139 -47.51 15.32 -14.32
C ASN A 139 -48.95 15.32 -14.84
N LYS A 140 -49.91 15.83 -14.04
CA LYS A 140 -51.32 15.93 -14.45
C LYS A 140 -51.56 16.76 -15.72
N LYS A 141 -50.61 17.61 -16.10
CA LYS A 141 -50.70 18.48 -17.29
C LYS A 141 -50.51 17.73 -18.63
N ILE A 142 -49.96 16.51 -18.61
CA ILE A 142 -49.71 15.73 -19.83
C ILE A 142 -50.68 14.55 -19.83
N PRO A 143 -51.72 14.55 -20.68
CA PRO A 143 -52.65 13.42 -20.77
C PRO A 143 -51.95 12.16 -21.28
N LEU A 144 -52.24 11.01 -20.68
CA LEU A 144 -51.69 9.70 -21.09
C LEU A 144 -52.17 9.25 -22.48
N SER A 145 -53.28 9.82 -22.97
CA SER A 145 -53.88 9.48 -24.26
C SER A 145 -53.16 10.09 -25.46
N THR A 146 -52.31 11.10 -25.27
CA THR A 146 -51.57 11.72 -26.38
C THR A 146 -50.41 10.81 -26.82
N ILE A 147 -50.03 10.92 -28.10
CA ILE A 147 -48.85 10.23 -28.65
C ILE A 147 -47.60 10.59 -27.83
N GLU A 148 -47.48 11.86 -27.44
CA GLU A 148 -46.42 12.35 -26.55
C GLU A 148 -46.40 11.62 -25.19
N GLY A 149 -47.58 11.49 -24.55
CA GLY A 149 -47.73 10.80 -23.27
C GLY A 149 -47.34 9.32 -23.36
N GLN A 150 -47.69 8.64 -24.45
CA GLN A 150 -47.30 7.24 -24.66
C GLN A 150 -45.78 7.08 -24.85
N HIS A 151 -45.15 7.98 -25.59
CA HIS A 151 -43.70 7.98 -25.78
C HIS A 151 -42.94 8.22 -24.47
N ILE A 152 -43.37 9.20 -23.68
CA ILE A 152 -42.81 9.49 -22.36
C ILE A 152 -43.03 8.28 -21.42
N LEU A 153 -44.22 7.69 -21.42
CA LEU A 153 -44.50 6.52 -20.58
C LEU A 153 -43.62 5.33 -20.94
N LYS A 154 -43.43 5.03 -22.24
CA LYS A 154 -42.50 3.97 -22.70
C LYS A 154 -41.07 4.25 -22.25
N HIS A 155 -40.62 5.51 -22.33
CA HIS A 155 -39.30 5.95 -21.85
C HIS A 155 -39.16 5.72 -20.33
N GLU A 156 -40.09 6.21 -19.52
CA GLU A 156 -40.06 6.07 -18.06
C GLU A 156 -40.18 4.60 -17.60
N TRP A 157 -41.02 3.82 -18.27
CA TRP A 157 -41.14 2.38 -18.00
C TRP A 157 -39.82 1.65 -18.26
N TYR A 158 -39.06 2.04 -19.28
CA TYR A 158 -37.77 1.42 -19.56
C TYR A 158 -36.76 1.63 -18.42
N HIS A 159 -36.74 2.82 -17.80
CA HIS A 159 -35.90 3.09 -16.63
C HIS A 159 -36.24 2.18 -15.44
N ILE A 160 -37.52 1.91 -15.21
CA ILE A 160 -37.99 0.99 -14.17
C ILE A 160 -37.59 -0.45 -14.51
N SER A 161 -37.92 -0.91 -15.72
CA SER A 161 -37.66 -2.26 -16.20
C SER A 161 -36.17 -2.63 -16.13
N LYS A 162 -35.29 -1.69 -16.48
CA LYS A 162 -33.82 -1.88 -16.41
C LYS A 162 -33.19 -1.50 -15.06
N LYS A 163 -33.99 -1.09 -14.08
CA LYS A 163 -33.55 -0.68 -12.73
C LYS A 163 -32.47 0.41 -12.76
N HIS A 164 -32.61 1.39 -13.65
CA HIS A 164 -31.63 2.47 -13.82
C HIS A 164 -31.40 3.29 -12.55
N SER A 165 -32.39 3.40 -11.66
CA SER A 165 -32.26 4.04 -10.35
C SER A 165 -31.21 3.38 -9.45
N VAL A 166 -31.00 2.06 -9.58
CA VAL A 166 -29.98 1.33 -8.80
C VAL A 166 -28.57 1.77 -9.22
N ASP A 167 -28.32 1.92 -10.52
CA ASP A 167 -27.02 2.40 -11.01
C ASP A 167 -26.73 3.82 -10.53
N VAL A 168 -27.75 4.69 -10.54
CA VAL A 168 -27.62 6.07 -10.05
C VAL A 168 -27.27 6.06 -8.58
N LEU A 169 -27.99 5.29 -7.75
CA LEU A 169 -27.68 5.17 -6.32
C LEU A 169 -26.29 4.60 -6.05
N LEU A 170 -25.87 3.60 -6.82
CA LEU A 170 -24.52 3.02 -6.72
C LEU A 170 -23.46 4.10 -6.96
N ILE A 171 -23.59 4.89 -8.03
CA ILE A 171 -22.62 5.95 -8.34
C ILE A 171 -22.65 7.07 -7.31
N GLU A 172 -23.83 7.50 -6.85
CA GLU A 172 -23.95 8.53 -5.81
C GLU A 172 -23.34 8.04 -4.49
N MET A 173 -23.47 6.76 -4.15
CA MET A 173 -22.82 6.16 -2.98
C MET A 173 -21.29 6.18 -3.10
N ILE A 174 -20.76 5.83 -4.26
CA ILE A 174 -19.31 5.92 -4.53
C ILE A 174 -18.84 7.38 -4.48
N LEU A 175 -19.62 8.32 -5.01
CA LEU A 175 -19.29 9.75 -4.96
C LEU A 175 -19.31 10.30 -3.54
N CYS A 176 -20.06 9.73 -2.60
CA CYS A 176 -19.98 10.14 -1.20
C CYS A 176 -18.59 9.87 -0.62
N VAL A 177 -18.00 8.70 -0.95
CA VAL A 177 -16.67 8.29 -0.45
C VAL A 177 -15.54 8.95 -1.26
N PHE A 178 -15.69 9.02 -2.58
CA PHE A 178 -14.67 9.50 -3.52
C PHE A 178 -15.02 10.89 -4.08
N TRP A 179 -15.64 11.75 -3.27
CA TRP A 179 -16.15 13.07 -3.67
C TRP A 179 -15.07 14.00 -4.24
N MET A 180 -13.81 13.82 -3.83
CA MET A 180 -12.67 14.61 -4.31
C MET A 180 -12.22 14.23 -5.72
N ASN A 181 -12.58 13.03 -6.21
CA ASN A 181 -12.04 12.51 -7.45
C ASN A 181 -12.96 12.86 -8.64
N PRO A 182 -12.51 13.74 -9.57
CA PRO A 182 -13.33 14.24 -10.67
C PRO A 182 -13.76 13.14 -11.65
N ILE A 183 -13.02 12.03 -11.72
CA ILE A 183 -13.31 10.94 -12.65
C ILE A 183 -14.66 10.30 -12.35
N PHE A 184 -15.06 10.15 -11.09
CA PHE A 184 -16.36 9.55 -10.76
C PHE A 184 -17.54 10.43 -11.19
N TYR A 185 -17.37 11.75 -11.27
CA TYR A 185 -18.38 12.65 -11.85
C TYR A 185 -18.52 12.45 -13.36
N LEU A 186 -17.42 12.09 -14.05
CA LEU A 186 -17.46 11.72 -15.47
C LEU A 186 -18.19 10.38 -15.66
N TYR A 187 -17.93 9.37 -14.83
CA TYR A 187 -18.70 8.11 -14.84
C TYR A 187 -20.19 8.38 -14.63
N ARG A 188 -20.56 9.21 -13.64
CA ARG A 188 -21.96 9.62 -13.39
C ARG A 188 -22.60 10.24 -14.63
N LYS A 189 -21.92 11.19 -15.27
CA LYS A 189 -22.41 11.88 -16.47
C LYS A 189 -22.63 10.90 -17.63
N GLU A 190 -21.68 9.99 -17.85
CA GLU A 190 -21.71 9.08 -18.99
C GLU A 190 -22.69 7.91 -18.79
N ILE A 191 -22.80 7.36 -17.57
CA ILE A 191 -23.80 6.31 -17.28
C ILE A 191 -25.21 6.88 -17.43
N LYS A 192 -25.50 8.08 -16.90
CA LYS A 192 -26.79 8.74 -17.12
C LYS A 192 -27.09 8.92 -18.61
N ALA A 193 -26.14 9.44 -19.38
CA ALA A 193 -26.34 9.61 -20.82
C ALA A 193 -26.62 8.27 -21.54
N ILE A 194 -25.96 7.17 -21.16
CA ILE A 194 -26.23 5.84 -21.74
C ILE A 194 -27.63 5.34 -21.37
N GLN A 195 -28.10 5.60 -20.14
CA GLN A 195 -29.45 5.25 -19.71
C GLN A 195 -30.50 5.99 -20.54
N GLU A 196 -30.31 7.31 -20.77
CA GLU A 196 -31.17 8.11 -21.65
C GLU A 196 -31.18 7.53 -23.07
N PHE A 197 -30.02 7.18 -23.64
CA PHE A 197 -29.95 6.62 -25.00
C PHE A 197 -30.69 5.29 -25.13
N LEU A 198 -30.62 4.43 -24.11
CA LEU A 198 -31.34 3.15 -24.11
C LEU A 198 -32.85 3.36 -23.99
N ALA A 199 -33.28 4.32 -23.16
CA ALA A 199 -34.69 4.66 -23.02
C ALA A 199 -35.26 5.31 -24.29
N ASP A 200 -34.51 6.23 -24.91
CA ASP A 200 -34.84 6.86 -26.19
C ASP A 200 -34.94 5.82 -27.32
N GLN A 201 -33.99 4.88 -27.39
CA GLN A 201 -34.01 3.78 -28.35
C GLN A 201 -35.22 2.85 -28.17
N TYR A 202 -35.64 2.62 -26.93
CA TYR A 202 -36.81 1.80 -26.64
C TYR A 202 -38.12 2.52 -26.97
N ALA A 203 -38.23 3.80 -26.60
CA ALA A 203 -39.43 4.61 -26.82
C ALA A 203 -39.70 4.92 -28.30
N SER A 204 -38.66 4.95 -29.14
CA SER A 204 -38.72 5.18 -30.59
C SER A 204 -38.84 3.91 -31.43
N LYS A 205 -38.97 2.73 -30.81
CA LYS A 205 -38.97 1.46 -31.55
C LYS A 205 -40.18 1.28 -32.47
N ASP A 206 -41.33 1.86 -32.09
CA ASP A 206 -42.62 1.66 -32.76
C ASP A 206 -43.06 2.86 -33.62
N THR A 207 -42.25 3.92 -33.73
CA THR A 207 -42.55 5.19 -34.41
C THR A 207 -41.34 5.66 -35.22
N ASP A 208 -41.50 6.62 -36.12
CA ASP A 208 -40.37 7.24 -36.80
C ASP A 208 -39.42 7.92 -35.78
N GLN A 209 -38.11 7.67 -35.95
CA GLN A 209 -37.06 8.19 -35.07
C GLN A 209 -37.00 9.72 -35.11
N TYR A 210 -37.38 10.32 -36.24
CA TYR A 210 -37.41 11.78 -36.40
C TYR A 210 -38.56 12.44 -35.65
N GLU A 211 -39.74 11.83 -35.65
CA GLU A 211 -40.91 12.30 -34.89
C GLU A 211 -40.63 12.29 -33.39
N TYR A 212 -39.99 11.21 -32.89
CA TYR A 212 -39.56 11.16 -31.50
C TYR A 212 -38.44 12.18 -31.18
N ALA A 213 -37.51 12.42 -32.12
CA ALA A 213 -36.47 13.44 -31.93
C ALA A 213 -37.04 14.86 -31.84
N GLU A 214 -38.07 15.17 -32.62
CA GLU A 214 -38.78 16.44 -32.56
C GLU A 214 -39.45 16.64 -31.19
N LEU A 215 -40.15 15.62 -30.69
CA LEU A 215 -40.74 15.63 -29.35
C LEU A 215 -39.71 15.98 -28.26
N LEU A 216 -38.52 15.37 -28.32
CA LEU A 216 -37.43 15.66 -27.37
C LEU A 216 -36.97 17.13 -27.43
N VAL A 217 -36.94 17.72 -28.62
CA VAL A 217 -36.56 19.13 -28.80
C VAL A 217 -37.63 20.06 -28.23
N VAL A 218 -38.91 19.80 -28.54
CA VAL A 218 -40.05 20.60 -28.03
C VAL A 218 -40.09 20.56 -26.50
N GLN A 219 -39.94 19.38 -25.90
CA GLN A 219 -39.90 19.23 -24.44
C GLN A 219 -38.72 19.98 -23.81
N ALA A 220 -37.55 19.98 -24.45
CA ALA A 220 -36.37 20.68 -23.95
C ALA A 220 -36.52 22.22 -24.03
N ILE A 221 -37.22 22.73 -25.04
CA ILE A 221 -37.47 24.17 -25.22
C ILE A 221 -38.56 24.68 -24.26
N ALA A 222 -39.57 23.86 -23.96
CA ALA A 222 -40.69 24.20 -23.07
C ALA A 222 -40.29 24.36 -21.59
N GLY A 223 -39.10 23.90 -21.18
CA GLY A 223 -38.57 24.09 -19.83
C GLY A 223 -38.09 25.53 -19.59
N LYS A 224 -38.65 26.21 -18.56
CA LYS A 224 -38.31 27.60 -18.19
C LYS A 224 -36.78 27.85 -18.19
N GLN A 225 -36.34 28.78 -19.03
CA GLN A 225 -34.95 29.24 -19.08
C GLN A 225 -34.73 30.43 -18.14
N PHE A 226 -33.75 30.34 -17.24
CA PHE A 226 -33.29 31.47 -16.44
C PHE A 226 -32.10 32.15 -17.16
N PRO A 227 -32.12 33.48 -17.37
CA PRO A 227 -31.17 34.20 -18.22
C PRO A 227 -29.72 34.31 -17.70
N ILE A 228 -29.44 33.93 -16.44
CA ILE A 228 -28.07 33.94 -15.86
C ILE A 228 -27.35 32.59 -16.02
N VAL A 229 -28.05 31.55 -16.48
CA VAL A 229 -27.48 30.20 -16.59
C VAL A 229 -27.06 29.98 -18.03
N THR A 230 -25.78 29.68 -18.25
CA THR A 230 -25.28 29.26 -19.58
C THR A 230 -26.20 28.18 -20.15
N PRO A 231 -26.61 28.26 -21.44
CA PRO A 231 -27.50 27.28 -22.04
C PRO A 231 -26.75 25.94 -22.16
N PHE A 232 -26.80 25.14 -21.10
CA PHE A 232 -26.20 23.81 -21.03
C PHE A 232 -26.95 22.79 -21.92
N PHE A 233 -27.92 23.26 -22.70
CA PHE A 233 -28.83 22.51 -23.56
C PHE A 233 -28.16 21.87 -24.79
N HIS A 234 -26.94 22.24 -25.19
CA HIS A 234 -26.43 21.79 -26.48
C HIS A 234 -25.64 20.48 -26.50
N ASN A 235 -25.05 20.01 -25.38
CA ASN A 235 -24.20 18.82 -25.45
C ASN A 235 -24.95 17.50 -25.17
N GLN A 236 -25.92 17.47 -24.25
CA GLN A 236 -26.62 16.21 -23.93
C GLN A 236 -27.75 15.91 -24.92
N LEU A 237 -28.63 16.88 -25.19
CA LEU A 237 -29.73 16.72 -26.14
C LEU A 237 -29.22 16.40 -27.55
N LYS A 238 -28.21 17.15 -28.03
CA LYS A 238 -27.53 16.86 -29.31
C LYS A 238 -27.01 15.42 -29.36
N ARG A 239 -26.42 14.94 -28.25
CA ARG A 239 -25.85 13.59 -28.19
C ARG A 239 -26.94 12.52 -28.16
N ARG A 240 -28.08 12.78 -27.51
CA ARG A 240 -29.27 11.92 -27.55
C ARG A 240 -29.80 11.78 -28.98
N ILE A 241 -30.07 12.90 -29.65
CA ILE A 241 -30.57 12.94 -31.03
C ILE A 241 -29.57 12.29 -32.01
N MET A 242 -28.27 12.58 -31.87
CA MET A 242 -27.22 11.99 -32.69
C MET A 242 -27.14 10.47 -32.53
N MET A 243 -27.29 9.94 -31.31
CA MET A 243 -27.25 8.48 -31.08
C MET A 243 -28.54 7.79 -31.54
N LEU A 244 -29.68 8.49 -31.44
CA LEU A 244 -30.98 8.03 -31.93
C LEU A 244 -31.00 7.88 -33.46
N THR A 245 -30.56 8.92 -34.18
CA THR A 245 -30.63 9.01 -35.66
C THR A 245 -29.47 8.34 -36.39
N LYS A 246 -28.44 7.87 -35.66
CA LYS A 246 -27.32 7.14 -36.26
C LYS A 246 -27.88 5.87 -36.90
N SER A 247 -27.51 5.53 -38.14
CA SER A 247 -28.06 4.37 -38.86
C SER A 247 -27.19 3.11 -38.72
N ASN A 248 -25.86 3.20 -38.83
CA ASN A 248 -25.00 2.01 -38.88
C ASN A 248 -24.03 1.85 -37.69
N PRO A 249 -23.76 0.60 -37.24
CA PRO A 249 -22.66 0.31 -36.33
C PRO A 249 -21.30 0.55 -36.99
N SER A 250 -20.25 0.75 -36.19
CA SER A 250 -18.90 0.89 -36.72
C SER A 250 -18.34 -0.45 -37.24
N LYS A 251 -17.51 -0.40 -38.29
CA LYS A 251 -16.89 -1.59 -38.91
C LYS A 251 -16.05 -2.42 -37.92
N TYR A 252 -15.49 -1.79 -36.88
CA TYR A 252 -14.62 -2.44 -35.88
C TYR A 252 -15.30 -2.64 -34.52
N GLN A 253 -16.64 -2.71 -34.50
CA GLN A 253 -17.41 -2.81 -33.26
C GLN A 253 -17.00 -4.00 -32.38
N TYR A 254 -16.77 -5.17 -32.97
CA TYR A 254 -16.41 -6.38 -32.22
C TYR A 254 -14.99 -6.30 -31.64
N LEU A 255 -14.04 -5.80 -32.42
CA LEU A 255 -12.66 -5.58 -31.97
C LEU A 255 -12.61 -4.64 -30.75
N LYS A 256 -13.39 -3.55 -30.78
CA LYS A 256 -13.53 -2.61 -29.66
C LYS A 256 -14.14 -3.25 -28.41
N LYS A 257 -14.96 -4.29 -28.53
CA LYS A 257 -15.48 -5.03 -27.36
C LYS A 257 -14.44 -5.98 -26.78
N ILE A 258 -13.65 -6.64 -27.62
CA ILE A 258 -12.60 -7.57 -27.16
C ILE A 258 -11.45 -6.83 -26.47
N LEU A 259 -11.08 -5.64 -26.96
CA LEU A 259 -9.93 -4.88 -26.46
C LEU A 259 -10.08 -4.40 -24.99
N VAL A 260 -11.27 -4.56 -24.39
CA VAL A 260 -11.49 -4.42 -22.94
C VAL A 260 -10.70 -5.45 -22.12
N LEU A 261 -10.60 -6.69 -22.57
CA LEU A 261 -9.90 -7.75 -21.83
C LEU A 261 -8.41 -7.44 -21.64
N PRO A 262 -7.62 -7.13 -22.69
CA PRO A 262 -6.21 -6.80 -22.53
C PRO A 262 -5.99 -5.50 -21.75
N THR A 263 -6.91 -4.52 -21.82
CA THR A 263 -6.79 -3.29 -21.02
C THR A 263 -7.01 -3.54 -19.53
N ILE A 264 -7.98 -4.38 -19.16
CA ILE A 264 -8.19 -4.83 -17.77
C ILE A 264 -6.97 -5.61 -17.27
N PHE A 265 -6.45 -6.55 -18.09
CA PHE A 265 -5.27 -7.33 -17.75
C PHE A 265 -4.03 -6.44 -17.54
N LEU A 266 -3.79 -5.47 -18.43
CA LEU A 266 -2.70 -4.51 -18.31
C LEU A 266 -2.79 -3.71 -17.00
N VAL A 267 -3.98 -3.17 -16.69
CA VAL A 267 -4.21 -2.40 -15.46
C VAL A 267 -4.00 -3.27 -14.22
N GLY A 268 -4.50 -4.50 -14.22
CA GLY A 268 -4.30 -5.45 -13.13
C GLY A 268 -2.83 -5.84 -12.94
N SER A 269 -2.11 -6.07 -14.03
CA SER A 269 -0.69 -6.42 -14.03
C SER A 269 0.18 -5.28 -13.49
N LEU A 270 -0.04 -4.04 -13.96
CA LEU A 270 0.67 -2.85 -13.45
C LEU A 270 0.50 -2.69 -11.94
N PHE A 271 -0.72 -2.95 -11.44
CA PHE A 271 -0.98 -2.86 -10.01
C PHE A 271 -0.30 -4.00 -9.23
N ALA A 272 -0.34 -5.23 -9.74
CA ALA A 272 0.35 -6.37 -9.13
C ALA A 272 1.88 -6.14 -9.04
N PHE A 273 2.50 -5.58 -10.08
CA PHE A 273 3.92 -5.21 -10.06
C PHE A 273 4.21 -4.09 -9.05
N SER A 274 3.34 -3.09 -8.95
CA SER A 274 3.50 -2.01 -7.96
C SER A 274 3.45 -2.53 -6.52
N TYR A 275 2.62 -3.55 -6.25
CA TYR A 275 2.51 -4.17 -4.93
C TYR A 275 3.75 -5.00 -4.57
N GLN A 276 4.35 -5.70 -5.54
CA GLN A 276 5.60 -6.41 -5.28
C GLN A 276 6.77 -5.45 -5.00
N GLY A 277 6.80 -4.30 -5.68
CA GLY A 277 7.79 -3.25 -5.41
C GLY A 277 7.77 -2.76 -3.97
N THR A 278 6.56 -2.60 -3.38
CA THR A 278 6.42 -2.20 -1.97
C THR A 278 6.78 -3.33 -1.00
N LEU A 279 6.43 -4.60 -1.30
CA LEU A 279 6.86 -5.75 -0.50
C LEU A 279 8.38 -5.93 -0.46
N ASN A 280 9.05 -5.77 -1.59
CA ASN A 280 10.51 -5.87 -1.67
C ASN A 280 11.22 -4.72 -0.94
N ALA A 281 10.61 -3.54 -0.87
CA ALA A 281 11.12 -2.41 -0.11
C ALA A 281 10.89 -2.53 1.42
N GLN A 282 9.92 -3.34 1.86
CA GLN A 282 9.53 -3.47 3.27
C GLN A 282 10.03 -4.73 3.98
N LYS A 283 10.65 -5.70 3.27
CA LYS A 283 11.32 -6.83 3.95
C LYS A 283 12.65 -6.38 4.57
N PRO A 284 12.82 -6.38 5.91
CA PRO A 284 14.17 -6.52 6.48
C PRO A 284 14.73 -7.85 5.96
N ARG A 285 16.00 -7.84 5.55
CA ARG A 285 16.74 -9.01 5.07
C ARG A 285 16.85 -10.03 6.21
N SER A 286 15.81 -10.83 6.41
CA SER A 286 15.78 -11.93 7.37
C SER A 286 16.52 -13.13 6.77
N GLN A 287 17.48 -13.61 7.55
CA GLN A 287 18.34 -14.76 7.28
C GLN A 287 17.49 -16.01 7.01
N LYS A 288 17.79 -16.73 5.93
CA LYS A 288 17.44 -18.14 5.81
C LYS A 288 18.34 -18.91 6.77
N GLU A 289 17.75 -19.61 7.74
CA GLU A 289 18.43 -20.67 8.46
C GLU A 289 18.71 -21.82 7.49
N GLU A 290 19.98 -22.05 7.22
CA GLU A 290 20.45 -23.27 6.56
C GLU A 290 20.68 -24.32 7.66
N LYS A 291 19.90 -25.41 7.63
CA LYS A 291 20.13 -26.58 8.48
C LYS A 291 21.48 -27.20 8.11
N ILE A 292 22.48 -27.02 8.96
CA ILE A 292 23.75 -27.74 8.89
C ILE A 292 23.50 -29.16 9.41
N THR A 293 23.59 -30.14 8.52
CA THR A 293 23.69 -31.56 8.88
C THR A 293 24.96 -31.77 9.70
N ARG A 294 24.79 -32.23 10.94
CA ARG A 294 25.85 -32.52 11.90
C ARG A 294 26.60 -33.78 11.44
N THR A 295 27.79 -33.62 10.88
CA THR A 295 28.73 -34.74 10.73
C THR A 295 29.44 -34.94 12.07
N GLU A 296 29.15 -36.04 12.75
CA GLU A 296 29.87 -36.49 13.94
C GLU A 296 31.33 -36.76 13.57
N ILE A 297 32.27 -36.08 14.25
CA ILE A 297 33.68 -36.45 14.23
C ILE A 297 33.85 -37.42 15.41
N THR A 298 33.91 -38.71 15.08
CA THR A 298 34.33 -39.76 16.00
C THR A 298 35.82 -39.60 16.28
N LEU A 299 36.19 -39.42 17.55
CA LEU A 299 37.58 -39.53 17.99
C LEU A 299 38.01 -40.99 17.83
N VAL A 300 39.03 -41.24 17.02
CA VAL A 300 39.69 -42.56 16.96
C VAL A 300 41.15 -42.39 17.36
N ASP A 301 41.44 -42.99 18.52
CA ASP A 301 42.74 -43.29 19.07
C ASP A 301 43.57 -44.15 18.11
N TYR A 302 44.87 -43.88 17.94
CA TYR A 302 45.75 -44.82 17.24
C TYR A 302 47.19 -44.83 17.76
N ASN A 303 47.47 -45.82 18.61
CA ASN A 303 48.78 -46.41 18.82
C ASN A 303 48.84 -47.79 18.13
N LYS A 304 50.05 -48.19 17.70
CA LYS A 304 50.54 -49.52 17.20
C LYS A 304 50.69 -49.78 15.68
N THR A 305 51.95 -49.60 15.25
CA THR A 305 52.90 -50.60 14.65
C THR A 305 52.53 -51.50 13.44
N LYS A 306 53.38 -51.31 12.40
CA LYS A 306 54.24 -52.27 11.64
C LYS A 306 53.70 -53.07 10.43
N LYS A 307 54.51 -52.92 9.34
CA LYS A 307 54.83 -53.82 8.21
C LYS A 307 53.69 -53.96 7.17
N THR A 308 53.87 -53.83 5.84
CA THR A 308 54.96 -54.28 4.93
C THR A 308 54.84 -53.57 3.55
N LYS A 309 55.96 -53.47 2.80
CA LYS A 309 56.18 -52.92 1.42
C LYS A 309 55.81 -53.96 0.30
N PRO A 310 56.12 -53.73 -1.02
CA PRO A 310 55.73 -52.70 -2.01
C PRO A 310 55.30 -53.34 -3.40
N PRO A 311 55.02 -52.57 -4.49
CA PRO A 311 56.04 -52.28 -5.52
C PRO A 311 55.95 -50.84 -6.10
N GLN A 312 57.06 -50.08 -6.24
CA GLN A 312 57.89 -49.85 -7.45
C GLN A 312 57.18 -49.16 -8.64
N LYS A 313 57.72 -48.19 -9.39
CA LYS A 313 58.94 -47.32 -9.39
C LYS A 313 58.81 -46.41 -10.64
N LYS A 314 59.34 -45.18 -10.58
CA LYS A 314 60.06 -44.37 -11.62
C LYS A 314 60.02 -42.88 -11.18
N THR A 315 60.99 -42.34 -10.42
CA THR A 315 62.32 -41.80 -10.84
C THR A 315 62.15 -40.55 -11.72
N LYS A 316 62.73 -39.35 -11.50
CA LYS A 316 63.71 -38.74 -10.57
C LYS A 316 63.63 -37.21 -10.77
N LYS A 317 63.85 -36.40 -9.75
CA LYS A 317 65.01 -35.47 -9.65
C LYS A 317 65.03 -34.80 -8.27
N GLU A 318 66.22 -34.79 -7.69
CA GLU A 318 66.59 -34.37 -6.35
C GLU A 318 66.85 -32.87 -6.30
N ASP A 319 66.50 -32.24 -5.17
CA ASP A 319 67.33 -31.20 -4.54
C ASP A 319 67.25 -31.38 -3.01
N LYS A 320 68.43 -31.40 -2.37
CA LYS A 320 68.67 -31.58 -0.93
C LYS A 320 68.56 -30.24 -0.21
N LEU A 321 67.92 -30.22 0.98
CA LEU A 321 68.27 -29.34 2.10
C LEU A 321 67.58 -29.87 3.39
N VAL A 322 68.32 -30.68 4.16
CA VAL A 322 68.79 -30.39 5.54
C VAL A 322 67.66 -30.03 6.52
N LEU A 323 67.27 -31.01 7.35
CA LEU A 323 66.58 -30.78 8.62
C LEU A 323 67.63 -30.32 9.65
N THR A 324 67.51 -29.08 10.12
CA THR A 324 68.08 -28.65 11.39
C THR A 324 66.97 -28.49 12.41
N GLU A 325 67.10 -29.27 13.47
CA GLU A 325 66.37 -29.19 14.74
C GLU A 325 66.48 -27.76 15.27
N ILE A 326 65.35 -27.04 15.38
CA ILE A 326 65.29 -25.77 16.10
C ILE A 326 64.61 -26.07 17.44
N THR A 327 65.46 -26.15 18.45
CA THR A 327 65.18 -26.06 19.87
C THR A 327 64.21 -24.92 20.16
N LEU A 328 63.17 -25.20 20.96
CA LEU A 328 62.30 -24.17 21.54
C LEU A 328 63.13 -23.35 22.53
N GLU A 329 63.71 -22.24 22.07
CA GLU A 329 64.26 -21.23 22.97
C GLU A 329 63.11 -20.51 23.69
N GLU A 330 63.16 -20.55 25.01
CA GLU A 330 62.30 -19.83 25.94
C GLU A 330 62.52 -18.32 25.74
N TYR A 331 61.69 -17.67 24.92
CA TYR A 331 61.68 -16.22 24.79
C TYR A 331 61.04 -15.60 26.04
N LYS A 332 61.87 -15.17 26.99
CA LYS A 332 61.47 -14.28 28.08
C LYS A 332 61.23 -12.88 27.51
N GLU A 333 59.98 -12.57 27.21
CA GLU A 333 59.57 -11.24 26.78
C GLU A 333 59.43 -10.30 27.98
N ASP A 334 60.15 -9.18 27.91
CA ASP A 334 60.21 -8.07 28.86
C ASP A 334 58.84 -7.40 28.99
N THR A 335 58.03 -7.85 29.96
CA THR A 335 56.70 -7.30 30.25
C THR A 335 56.80 -6.00 31.03
N THR A 336 56.93 -4.87 30.33
CA THR A 336 56.57 -3.55 30.88
C THR A 336 55.29 -2.97 30.24
N GLN A 337 54.66 -3.68 29.30
CA GLN A 337 53.35 -3.35 28.74
C GLN A 337 52.34 -4.47 29.04
N PRO A 338 51.15 -4.16 29.61
CA PRO A 338 50.15 -5.19 29.88
C PRO A 338 49.62 -5.79 28.57
N ILE A 339 49.58 -7.12 28.47
CA ILE A 339 48.98 -7.84 27.33
C ILE A 339 47.47 -7.57 27.32
N ILE A 340 46.96 -6.93 26.26
CA ILE A 340 45.53 -6.68 26.05
C ILE A 340 44.99 -7.68 25.03
N PHE A 341 44.03 -8.50 25.43
CA PHE A 341 43.40 -9.49 24.57
C PHE A 341 42.32 -8.86 23.68
N THR A 342 42.35 -9.19 22.39
CA THR A 342 41.31 -8.81 21.42
C THR A 342 40.23 -9.89 21.27
N LYS A 343 40.50 -11.12 21.70
CA LYS A 343 39.56 -12.24 21.74
C LYS A 343 39.82 -13.08 23.00
N VAL A 344 38.77 -13.40 23.73
CA VAL A 344 38.81 -14.09 25.03
C VAL A 344 37.75 -15.21 25.08
N GLU A 345 37.96 -16.19 25.94
CA GLU A 345 37.01 -17.29 26.20
C GLU A 345 35.73 -16.81 26.88
N GLU A 346 35.87 -15.97 27.91
CA GLU A 346 34.76 -15.30 28.58
C GLU A 346 34.93 -13.78 28.45
N GLU A 347 33.96 -13.09 27.86
CA GLU A 347 34.00 -11.63 27.73
C GLU A 347 33.73 -10.91 29.06
N ALA A 348 34.23 -9.68 29.19
CA ALA A 348 33.92 -8.82 30.33
C ALA A 348 32.43 -8.47 30.37
N GLN A 349 31.81 -8.49 31.55
CA GLN A 349 30.36 -8.28 31.73
C GLN A 349 30.06 -7.19 32.75
N PHE A 350 28.95 -6.48 32.58
CA PHE A 350 28.47 -5.57 33.60
C PHE A 350 28.01 -6.35 34.85
N PRO A 351 28.22 -5.87 36.08
CA PRO A 351 27.75 -6.57 37.28
C PRO A 351 26.23 -6.77 37.26
N GLY A 352 25.76 -7.98 37.55
CA GLY A 352 24.34 -8.33 37.42
C GLY A 352 23.90 -8.57 35.98
N GLY A 353 24.83 -8.53 35.03
CA GLY A 353 24.65 -8.95 33.67
C GLY A 353 23.81 -7.98 32.82
N PRO A 354 23.18 -8.51 31.76
CA PRO A 354 22.52 -7.73 30.71
C PRO A 354 21.38 -6.83 31.21
N THR A 355 20.64 -7.37 32.18
CA THR A 355 19.43 -6.75 32.71
C THR A 355 19.78 -5.55 33.57
N GLU A 356 20.80 -5.67 34.42
CA GLU A 356 21.26 -4.55 35.26
C GLU A 356 21.98 -3.49 34.42
N TRP A 357 22.69 -3.90 33.36
CA TRP A 357 23.24 -2.96 32.38
C TRP A 357 22.15 -2.09 31.75
N ARG A 358 21.02 -2.70 31.35
CA ARG A 358 19.86 -1.96 30.81
C ARG A 358 19.31 -0.95 31.82
N LYS A 359 19.07 -1.38 33.06
CA LYS A 359 18.57 -0.49 34.13
C LYS A 359 19.54 0.64 34.43
N PHE A 360 20.84 0.37 34.40
CA PHE A 360 21.88 1.39 34.55
C PHE A 360 21.79 2.43 33.43
N LEU A 361 21.68 1.99 32.18
CA LEU A 361 21.52 2.89 31.03
C LEU A 361 20.23 3.73 31.13
N GLU A 362 19.09 3.12 31.46
CA GLU A 362 17.81 3.83 31.62
C GLU A 362 17.87 4.95 32.67
N ARG A 363 18.70 4.80 33.71
CA ARG A 363 18.83 5.80 34.78
C ARG A 363 19.89 6.86 34.51
N ASN A 364 20.94 6.51 33.79
CA ASN A 364 22.13 7.35 33.66
C ASN A 364 22.31 7.97 32.28
N VAL A 365 21.63 7.46 31.25
CA VAL A 365 21.67 8.03 29.89
C VAL A 365 20.74 9.22 29.81
N ASN A 366 21.27 10.39 29.48
CA ASN A 366 20.49 11.55 29.08
C ASN A 366 20.04 11.40 27.62
N ALA A 367 18.95 10.68 27.43
CA ALA A 367 18.38 10.44 26.11
C ALA A 367 17.84 11.71 25.43
N GLN A 368 17.62 12.79 26.20
CA GLN A 368 17.09 14.06 25.70
C GLN A 368 18.09 14.80 24.80
N VAL A 369 19.39 14.53 24.94
CA VAL A 369 20.47 15.13 24.12
C VAL A 369 20.20 15.00 22.62
N ALA A 370 19.67 13.86 22.17
CA ALA A 370 19.35 13.65 20.75
C ALA A 370 18.16 14.52 20.30
N VAL A 371 17.13 14.65 21.15
CA VAL A 371 15.93 15.45 20.88
C VAL A 371 16.25 16.94 20.88
N ASP A 372 17.05 17.40 21.85
CA ASP A 372 17.49 18.79 21.98
C ASP A 372 18.32 19.22 20.76
N ASN A 373 19.11 18.29 20.21
CA ASN A 373 19.86 18.49 18.97
C ASN A 373 19.04 18.22 17.68
N LYS A 374 17.71 18.09 17.78
CA LYS A 374 16.77 17.93 16.65
C LYS A 374 17.05 16.67 15.80
N ALA A 375 17.40 15.55 16.43
CA ALA A 375 17.53 14.28 15.73
C ALA A 375 16.19 13.82 15.11
N PRO A 376 16.19 13.29 13.88
CA PRO A 376 14.98 12.76 13.27
C PRO A 376 14.52 11.46 13.95
N VAL A 377 13.24 11.13 13.82
CA VAL A 377 12.66 9.85 14.26
C VAL A 377 13.41 8.70 13.59
N GLY A 378 13.88 7.74 14.39
CA GLY A 378 14.71 6.65 13.88
C GLY A 378 15.50 5.92 14.96
N THR A 379 16.31 4.97 14.52
CA THR A 379 17.19 4.16 15.37
C THR A 379 18.65 4.54 15.11
N PHE A 380 19.35 4.91 16.18
CA PHE A 380 20.73 5.33 16.16
C PHE A 380 21.56 4.39 17.04
N ILE A 381 22.67 3.87 16.54
CA ILE A 381 23.50 2.90 17.26
C ILE A 381 24.89 3.50 17.45
N ALA A 382 25.32 3.70 18.68
CA ALA A 382 26.69 4.10 19.03
C ALA A 382 27.48 2.87 19.48
N ASN A 383 28.58 2.56 18.78
CA ASN A 383 29.46 1.44 19.10
C ASN A 383 30.64 1.96 19.93
N ILE A 384 30.66 1.66 21.23
CA ILE A 384 31.69 2.15 22.14
C ILE A 384 32.73 1.06 22.39
N GLN A 385 33.99 1.35 22.07
CA GLN A 385 35.13 0.50 22.42
C GLN A 385 35.74 0.98 23.73
N PHE A 386 36.06 0.06 24.64
CA PHE A 386 36.79 0.33 25.88
C PHE A 386 37.60 -0.89 26.32
N VAL A 387 38.52 -0.68 27.25
CA VAL A 387 39.34 -1.73 27.87
C VAL A 387 38.80 -2.01 29.27
N VAL A 388 38.65 -3.28 29.61
CA VAL A 388 38.39 -3.73 30.99
C VAL A 388 39.64 -4.42 31.50
N ASP A 389 40.21 -3.92 32.59
CA ASP A 389 41.40 -4.50 33.20
C ASP A 389 41.09 -5.73 34.07
N LYS A 390 42.13 -6.37 34.61
CA LYS A 390 41.99 -7.53 35.51
C LYS A 390 41.22 -7.25 36.82
N ASN A 391 41.09 -5.99 37.21
CA ASN A 391 40.37 -5.54 38.40
C ASN A 391 38.93 -5.08 38.07
N GLY A 392 38.55 -5.09 36.80
CA GLY A 392 37.25 -4.63 36.32
C GLY A 392 37.17 -3.13 36.03
N GLU A 393 38.28 -2.39 36.07
CA GLU A 393 38.29 -0.96 35.80
C GLU A 393 38.22 -0.68 34.30
N VAL A 394 37.41 0.32 33.94
CA VAL A 394 37.16 0.71 32.55
C VAL A 394 38.10 1.83 32.16
N SER A 395 38.85 1.64 31.07
CA SER A 395 39.78 2.62 30.50
C SER A 395 39.65 2.69 28.96
N ASP A 396 40.31 3.66 28.32
CA ASP A 396 40.36 3.82 26.86
C ASP A 396 39.00 3.83 26.13
N VAL A 397 38.00 4.48 26.75
CA VAL A 397 36.63 4.58 26.20
C VAL A 397 36.59 5.53 25.00
N LYS A 398 36.25 5.00 23.81
CA LYS A 398 36.10 5.75 22.55
C LYS A 398 34.94 5.25 21.70
N SER A 399 34.34 6.14 20.91
CA SER A 399 33.33 5.74 19.92
C SER A 399 33.98 5.25 18.62
N LEU A 400 33.49 4.15 18.07
CA LEU A 400 33.94 3.58 16.79
C LEU A 400 33.21 4.19 15.58
N ASN A 401 32.03 4.77 15.80
CA ASN A 401 31.25 5.40 14.75
C ASN A 401 30.78 6.79 15.17
N LYS A 402 30.60 7.68 14.19
CA LYS A 402 30.03 9.01 14.37
C LYS A 402 28.54 8.93 14.05
N VAL A 403 27.71 9.12 15.08
CA VAL A 403 26.24 9.01 14.97
C VAL A 403 25.61 10.38 14.78
N GLY A 404 26.14 11.40 15.46
CA GLY A 404 25.64 12.77 15.44
C GLY A 404 24.65 13.04 16.58
N TYR A 405 24.15 14.29 16.64
CA TYR A 405 23.13 14.73 17.60
C TYR A 405 23.53 14.57 19.07
N GLY A 406 24.84 14.53 19.37
CA GLY A 406 25.39 14.35 20.72
C GLY A 406 25.31 12.92 21.26
N ILE A 407 24.85 11.95 20.45
CA ILE A 407 24.62 10.56 20.88
C ILE A 407 25.94 9.86 21.24
N GLU A 408 26.99 10.01 20.44
CA GLU A 408 28.29 9.39 20.70
C GLU A 408 28.95 9.91 21.98
N ALA A 409 28.82 11.22 22.25
CA ALA A 409 29.41 11.85 23.42
C ALA A 409 28.73 11.36 24.69
N GLU A 410 27.40 11.25 24.65
CA GLU A 410 26.60 10.72 25.75
C GLU A 410 26.87 9.23 26.01
N ALA A 411 26.96 8.43 24.95
CA ALA A 411 27.31 7.00 25.07
C ALA A 411 28.71 6.80 25.68
N VAL A 412 29.71 7.59 25.29
CA VAL A 412 31.05 7.57 25.90
C VAL A 412 31.02 7.97 27.37
N ARG A 413 30.28 9.04 27.72
CA ARG A 413 30.14 9.52 29.10
C ARG A 413 29.57 8.42 30.00
N VAL A 414 28.49 7.77 29.55
CA VAL A 414 27.78 6.77 30.34
C VAL A 414 28.64 5.53 30.58
N VAL A 415 29.40 5.07 29.58
CA VAL A 415 30.35 3.97 29.75
C VAL A 415 31.48 4.34 30.71
N LYS A 416 31.99 5.58 30.68
CA LYS A 416 32.98 6.05 31.66
C LYS A 416 32.44 6.06 33.10
N THR A 417 31.15 6.34 33.28
CA THR A 417 30.48 6.33 34.60
C THR A 417 29.94 4.97 35.03
N SER A 418 30.18 3.91 34.24
CA SER A 418 29.59 2.58 34.49
C SER A 418 30.20 1.83 35.68
N GLY A 419 31.30 2.32 36.26
CA GLY A 419 31.94 1.71 37.41
C GLY A 419 32.72 0.44 37.06
N LYS A 420 32.77 -0.52 37.99
CA LYS A 420 33.57 -1.75 37.85
C LYS A 420 32.80 -2.83 37.10
N TRP A 421 33.45 -3.45 36.12
CA TRP A 421 32.95 -4.57 35.34
C TRP A 421 33.52 -5.89 35.85
N ILE A 422 32.86 -6.99 35.54
CA ILE A 422 33.43 -8.34 35.70
C ILE A 422 34.47 -8.52 34.59
N PRO A 423 35.75 -8.77 34.90
CA PRO A 423 36.81 -8.87 33.89
C PRO A 423 36.63 -10.08 32.99
N ALA A 424 37.18 -9.99 31.78
CA ALA A 424 37.25 -11.12 30.85
C ALA A 424 38.12 -12.24 31.44
N LYS A 425 37.86 -13.50 31.05
CA LYS A 425 38.71 -14.64 31.44
C LYS A 425 39.28 -15.37 30.23
N GLN A 426 40.53 -15.79 30.39
CA GLN A 426 41.23 -16.72 29.50
C GLN A 426 41.85 -17.81 30.35
N ASN A 427 41.63 -19.08 30.03
CA ASN A 427 42.10 -20.21 30.84
C ASN A 427 41.68 -20.08 32.33
N LYS A 428 40.46 -19.60 32.58
CA LYS A 428 39.89 -19.32 33.92
C LYS A 428 40.59 -18.21 34.73
N LYS A 429 41.56 -17.48 34.16
CA LYS A 429 42.24 -16.35 34.82
C LYS A 429 41.71 -15.02 34.28
N PRO A 430 41.51 -13.99 35.14
CA PRO A 430 41.10 -12.67 34.68
C PRO A 430 42.20 -12.03 33.82
N VAL A 431 41.81 -11.47 32.68
CA VAL A 431 42.70 -10.83 31.72
C VAL A 431 42.20 -9.44 31.33
N THR A 432 43.12 -8.57 30.92
CA THR A 432 42.78 -7.25 30.37
C THR A 432 42.36 -7.43 28.91
N ALA A 433 41.18 -6.95 28.52
CA ALA A 433 40.66 -7.18 27.18
C ALA A 433 39.87 -5.98 26.63
N TYR A 434 39.87 -5.86 25.30
CA TYR A 434 38.98 -4.92 24.61
C TYR A 434 37.54 -5.43 24.61
N ARG A 435 36.60 -4.51 24.83
CA ARG A 435 35.17 -4.74 24.67
C ARG A 435 34.57 -3.69 23.75
N ILE A 436 33.65 -4.12 22.89
CA ILE A 436 32.82 -3.24 22.07
C ILE A 436 31.37 -3.41 22.51
N GLN A 437 30.76 -2.33 23.00
CA GLN A 437 29.39 -2.32 23.45
C GLN A 437 28.54 -1.42 22.54
N PRO A 438 27.55 -1.98 21.80
CA PRO A 438 26.57 -1.19 21.09
C PRO A 438 25.53 -0.63 22.07
N ILE A 439 25.20 0.65 21.93
CA ILE A 439 24.12 1.34 22.64
C ILE A 439 23.15 1.89 21.60
N THR A 440 21.87 1.50 21.69
CA THR A 440 20.85 1.86 20.71
C THR A 440 19.90 2.91 21.27
N PHE A 441 19.81 4.04 20.58
CA PHE A 441 18.84 5.11 20.85
C PHE A 441 17.72 4.99 19.84
N GLN A 442 16.49 4.79 20.32
CA GLN A 442 15.31 4.76 19.47
C GLN A 442 14.44 5.99 19.74
N ILE A 443 14.41 6.88 18.76
CA ILE A 443 13.57 8.07 18.78
C ILE A 443 12.25 7.69 18.12
N SER A 444 11.19 7.64 18.91
CA SER A 444 9.82 7.36 18.44
C SER A 444 8.91 8.56 18.62
N ASN A 445 7.93 8.70 17.73
CA ASN A 445 6.92 9.76 17.74
C ASN A 445 5.84 9.59 18.80
#